data_AF-A0AAJ6NVB1-F1
#
_entry.id   AF-A0AAJ6NVB1-F1
#
_cell.length_a   1.000
_cell.length_b   1.000
_cell.length_c   1.000
_cell.angle_alpha   90.00
_cell.angle_beta   90.00
_cell.angle_gamma   90.00
#
_symmetry.space_group_name_H-M   'P 1'
#
loop_
_entity.id
_entity.type
_entity.pdbx_description
1 polymer ?
#
loop_
_entity_poly.entity_id
_entity_poly.type
_entity_poly.pdbx_seq_one_letter_code
_entity_poly.pdbx_strand_id
1 'polypeptide(L)'
;MHTWHWHNWQGLPYLSCSLLEHWHHGFFTQQFWPRSPQELTNVLHPEASVYRLKQVHGNTVLTPQEVDHQVSTLEDDLASADGLISQQPLQAVWVASADCTPVLIGDVTTKQVAAVHAGWRGTAAKIVPQAIARLQAQGSKLDDLRIAMGPAIAGEVYQVSVDVAAKIGSSIVSHEDEQKIVNALHELPNSPLLLDPNPGKVKLDVRRVNVLQLENLGISAEQLAIAPYCTFQTPDHFFSYRREQEKKVQWSGIVSGKIS
;
A
#
# COMPACT_ATOMS: atom_id res chain seq x y z
N MET A 1 -16.70 -7.87 9.46
CA MET A 1 -15.22 -7.89 9.45
C MET A 1 -14.77 -8.63 8.22
N HIS A 2 -13.84 -8.07 7.46
CA HIS A 2 -13.27 -8.73 6.29
C HIS A 2 -12.30 -9.84 6.73
N THR A 3 -12.41 -11.00 6.10
CA THR A 3 -11.53 -12.14 6.32
C THR A 3 -10.31 -12.08 5.40
N TRP A 4 -9.19 -12.58 5.91
CA TRP A 4 -7.94 -12.74 5.19
C TRP A 4 -7.65 -14.23 5.01
N HIS A 5 -7.33 -14.64 3.79
CA HIS A 5 -7.19 -16.04 3.42
C HIS A 5 -5.77 -16.33 2.95
N TRP A 6 -5.14 -17.32 3.58
CA TRP A 6 -3.93 -17.94 3.07
C TRP A 6 -4.26 -18.87 1.92
N HIS A 7 -3.57 -18.67 0.81
CA HIS A 7 -3.57 -19.53 -0.36
C HIS A 7 -2.22 -20.20 -0.49
N ASN A 8 -2.18 -21.27 -1.27
CA ASN A 8 -0.95 -21.98 -1.58
C ASN A 8 -0.82 -22.14 -3.10
N TRP A 9 0.34 -21.76 -3.64
CA TRP A 9 0.69 -22.01 -5.03
C TRP A 9 2.00 -22.77 -5.07
N GLN A 10 1.94 -24.05 -5.48
CA GLN A 10 3.11 -24.94 -5.56
C GLN A 10 3.92 -25.01 -4.25
N GLY A 11 3.23 -25.05 -3.11
CA GLY A 11 3.87 -25.07 -1.78
C GLY A 11 4.19 -23.68 -1.22
N LEU A 12 4.01 -22.60 -1.99
CA LEU A 12 4.34 -21.24 -1.57
C LEU A 12 3.09 -20.49 -1.07
N PRO A 13 3.08 -19.97 0.16
CA PRO A 13 1.91 -19.31 0.73
C PRO A 13 1.77 -17.86 0.24
N TYR A 14 0.56 -17.38 -0.04
CA TYR A 14 0.29 -15.96 -0.24
C TYR A 14 -1.06 -15.58 0.37
N LEU A 15 -1.28 -14.31 0.63
CA LEU A 15 -2.48 -13.83 1.32
C LEU A 15 -3.42 -13.11 0.35
N SER A 16 -4.73 -13.25 0.55
CA SER A 16 -5.77 -12.45 -0.10
C SER A 16 -6.76 -11.91 0.93
N CYS A 17 -7.58 -10.94 0.52
CA CYS A 17 -8.62 -10.35 1.33
C CYS A 17 -9.99 -10.57 0.67
N SER A 18 -10.97 -11.03 1.46
CA SER A 18 -12.38 -11.17 1.03
C SER A 18 -12.97 -9.88 0.46
N LEU A 19 -12.49 -8.72 0.89
CA LEU A 19 -12.96 -7.43 0.40
C LEU A 19 -12.64 -7.17 -1.08
N LEU A 20 -11.65 -7.87 -1.63
CA LEU A 20 -11.22 -7.77 -3.02
C LEU A 20 -11.53 -9.05 -3.82
N GLU A 21 -12.51 -9.85 -3.38
CA GLU A 21 -12.84 -11.15 -3.99
C GLU A 21 -13.23 -11.09 -5.48
N HIS A 22 -13.65 -9.92 -5.97
CA HIS A 22 -13.99 -9.71 -7.39
C HIS A 22 -12.77 -9.52 -8.30
N TRP A 23 -11.57 -9.42 -7.75
CA TRP A 23 -10.33 -9.26 -8.50
C TRP A 23 -9.33 -10.36 -8.16
N HIS A 24 -8.59 -10.81 -9.17
CA HIS A 24 -7.39 -11.61 -8.93
C HIS A 24 -6.36 -10.72 -8.26
N HIS A 25 -6.03 -11.01 -7.00
CA HIS A 25 -5.10 -10.21 -6.20
C HIS A 25 -4.33 -11.09 -5.21
N GLY A 26 -3.20 -10.57 -4.72
CA GLY A 26 -2.41 -11.27 -3.72
C GLY A 26 -1.39 -10.37 -3.05
N PHE A 27 -1.16 -10.63 -1.77
CA PHE A 27 -0.05 -10.14 -0.97
C PHE A 27 0.90 -11.32 -0.75
N PHE A 28 1.97 -11.36 -1.54
CA PHE A 28 2.88 -12.50 -1.60
C PHE A 28 3.84 -12.50 -0.41
N THR A 29 4.32 -13.68 -0.06
CA THR A 29 5.30 -13.85 1.02
C THR A 29 6.72 -13.81 0.50
N GLN A 30 7.68 -13.79 1.41
CA GLN A 30 9.11 -13.86 1.08
C GLN A 30 9.51 -15.11 0.30
N GLN A 31 8.77 -16.22 0.44
CA GLN A 31 9.05 -17.49 -0.26
C GLN A 31 8.91 -17.38 -1.79
N PHE A 32 8.24 -16.33 -2.28
CA PHE A 32 8.14 -16.07 -3.71
C PHE A 32 9.39 -15.39 -4.29
N TRP A 33 10.22 -14.74 -3.46
CA TRP A 33 11.46 -14.12 -3.90
C TRP A 33 12.46 -15.17 -4.46
N PRO A 34 13.21 -14.87 -5.54
CA PRO A 34 13.34 -13.57 -6.21
C PRO A 34 12.41 -13.38 -7.42
N ARG A 35 11.28 -14.08 -7.51
CA ARG A 35 10.38 -14.00 -8.68
C ARG A 35 9.93 -12.56 -8.94
N SER A 36 9.92 -12.21 -10.22
CA SER A 36 9.46 -10.93 -10.75
C SER A 36 7.93 -10.85 -10.80
N PRO A 37 7.34 -9.64 -10.86
CA PRO A 37 5.91 -9.48 -11.15
C PRO A 37 5.45 -10.18 -12.43
N GLN A 38 6.32 -10.29 -13.45
CA GLN A 38 6.06 -11.04 -14.67
C GLN A 38 5.80 -12.52 -14.37
N GLU A 39 6.62 -13.13 -13.52
CA GLU A 39 6.43 -14.53 -13.11
C GLU A 39 5.22 -14.70 -12.18
N LEU A 40 5.04 -13.77 -11.22
CA LEU A 40 3.96 -13.83 -10.23
C LEU A 40 2.57 -13.57 -10.82
N THR A 41 2.49 -12.89 -11.94
CA THR A 41 1.22 -12.69 -12.66
C THR A 41 0.63 -14.03 -13.11
N ASN A 42 1.42 -15.09 -13.29
CA ASN A 42 0.89 -16.44 -13.54
C ASN A 42 0.08 -17.01 -12.37
N VAL A 43 0.31 -16.54 -11.15
CA VAL A 43 -0.48 -16.93 -9.96
C VAL A 43 -1.83 -16.23 -9.96
N LEU A 44 -1.89 -14.99 -10.48
CA LEU A 44 -3.10 -14.18 -10.47
C LEU A 44 -3.92 -14.33 -11.75
N HIS A 45 -3.33 -14.02 -12.90
CA HIS A 45 -3.96 -14.10 -14.22
C HIS A 45 -2.90 -14.10 -15.34
N PRO A 46 -2.53 -15.26 -15.92
CA PRO A 46 -1.40 -15.39 -16.87
C PRO A 46 -1.44 -14.48 -18.10
N GLU A 47 -2.63 -14.09 -18.57
CA GLU A 47 -2.79 -13.23 -19.76
C GLU A 47 -2.70 -11.73 -19.45
N ALA A 48 -2.53 -11.33 -18.18
CA ALA A 48 -2.53 -9.92 -17.82
C ALA A 48 -1.21 -9.23 -18.20
N SER A 49 -1.31 -8.02 -18.75
CA SER A 49 -0.15 -7.15 -18.97
C SER A 49 0.38 -6.63 -17.64
N VAL A 50 1.70 -6.69 -17.44
CA VAL A 50 2.32 -6.50 -16.12
C VAL A 50 2.99 -5.14 -16.01
N TYR A 51 2.59 -4.36 -15.01
CA TYR A 51 3.15 -3.05 -14.71
C TYR A 51 3.75 -3.01 -13.31
N ARG A 52 4.97 -2.48 -13.21
CA ARG A 52 5.68 -2.21 -11.95
C ARG A 52 6.46 -0.90 -12.08
N LEU A 53 6.88 -0.34 -10.95
CA LEU A 53 7.55 0.95 -10.88
C LEU A 53 8.92 0.86 -10.25
N LYS A 54 9.74 1.88 -10.49
CA LYS A 54 10.86 2.25 -9.63
C LYS A 54 10.30 3.05 -8.46
N GLN A 55 10.07 2.37 -7.34
CA GLN A 55 9.54 3.00 -6.13
C GLN A 55 10.56 3.92 -5.48
N VAL A 56 10.19 5.19 -5.29
CA VAL A 56 11.06 6.27 -4.79
C VAL A 56 10.58 6.87 -3.47
N HIS A 57 9.57 6.28 -2.85
CA HIS A 57 8.94 6.72 -1.60
C HIS A 57 8.31 8.13 -1.70
N GLY A 58 7.82 8.51 -2.88
CA GLY A 58 7.07 9.73 -3.15
C GLY A 58 5.55 9.52 -3.11
N ASN A 59 4.81 10.42 -3.76
CA ASN A 59 3.34 10.37 -3.88
C ASN A 59 2.84 10.34 -5.34
N THR A 60 3.72 10.08 -6.31
CA THR A 60 3.33 9.99 -7.72
C THR A 60 2.57 8.69 -7.98
N VAL A 61 1.44 8.80 -8.67
CA VAL A 61 0.60 7.67 -9.12
C VAL A 61 0.46 7.73 -10.63
N LEU A 62 0.90 6.67 -11.32
CA LEU A 62 0.91 6.59 -12.77
C LEU A 62 -0.12 5.59 -13.30
N THR A 63 -0.52 5.81 -14.53
CA THR A 63 -1.22 4.84 -15.39
C THR A 63 -0.21 4.08 -16.26
N PRO A 64 -0.57 2.90 -16.78
CA PRO A 64 0.16 2.19 -17.84
C PRO A 64 0.65 3.10 -18.97
N GLN A 65 -0.22 3.94 -19.53
CA GLN A 65 0.16 4.85 -20.62
C GLN A 65 1.23 5.86 -20.19
N GLU A 66 1.14 6.41 -18.98
CA GLU A 66 2.16 7.34 -18.45
C GLU A 66 3.48 6.63 -18.11
N VAL A 67 3.42 5.36 -17.70
CA VAL A 67 4.60 4.51 -17.51
C VAL A 67 5.32 4.32 -18.85
N ASP A 68 4.61 3.90 -19.88
CA ASP A 68 5.17 3.68 -21.22
C ASP A 68 5.79 4.97 -21.77
N HIS A 69 5.14 6.12 -21.54
CA HIS A 69 5.67 7.43 -21.90
C HIS A 69 6.97 7.76 -21.13
N GLN A 70 7.00 7.60 -19.80
CA GLN A 70 8.23 7.86 -19.03
C GLN A 70 9.39 6.97 -19.48
N VAL A 71 9.16 5.66 -19.60
CA VAL A 71 10.20 4.69 -20.01
C VAL A 71 10.73 5.02 -21.41
N SER A 72 9.88 5.50 -22.32
CA SER A 72 10.33 5.91 -23.66
C SER A 72 11.22 7.16 -23.69
N THR A 73 11.21 7.97 -22.63
CA THR A 73 11.92 9.26 -22.54
C THR A 73 13.13 9.24 -21.61
N LEU A 74 13.26 8.21 -20.77
CA LEU A 74 14.30 8.08 -19.76
C LEU A 74 15.29 6.98 -20.17
N GLU A 75 16.53 7.06 -19.67
CA GLU A 75 17.53 5.98 -19.79
C GLU A 75 17.25 4.81 -18.81
N ASP A 76 16.20 4.91 -17.98
CA ASP A 76 15.82 3.89 -17.00
C ASP A 76 14.69 3.02 -17.54
N ASP A 77 14.80 1.70 -17.32
CA ASP A 77 13.80 0.72 -17.76
C ASP A 77 12.49 0.80 -16.96
N LEU A 78 12.44 1.61 -15.89
CA LEU A 78 11.28 1.75 -15.02
C LEU A 78 10.93 3.21 -14.71
N ALA A 79 9.66 3.55 -14.88
CA ALA A 79 9.07 4.82 -14.46
C ALA A 79 9.16 5.01 -12.94
N SER A 80 9.49 6.24 -12.49
CA SER A 80 9.64 6.58 -11.08
C SER A 80 8.33 7.05 -10.47
N ALA A 81 7.73 6.23 -9.61
CA ALA A 81 6.49 6.51 -8.90
C ALA A 81 6.26 5.49 -7.77
N ASP A 82 5.22 5.68 -6.97
CA ASP A 82 4.89 4.81 -5.83
C ASP A 82 3.46 4.27 -5.88
N GLY A 83 2.69 4.57 -6.94
CA GLY A 83 1.39 3.97 -7.17
C GLY A 83 1.10 3.77 -8.65
N LEU A 84 0.31 2.74 -8.95
CA LEU A 84 -0.21 2.42 -10.27
C LEU A 84 -1.74 2.36 -10.22
N ILE A 85 -2.40 2.85 -11.26
CA ILE A 85 -3.83 2.61 -11.52
C ILE A 85 -3.99 1.99 -12.91
N SER A 86 -4.83 0.97 -13.04
CA SER A 86 -5.15 0.36 -14.35
C SER A 86 -5.98 1.32 -15.21
N GLN A 87 -5.84 1.23 -16.53
CA GLN A 87 -6.69 1.95 -17.49
C GLN A 87 -7.53 1.01 -18.36
N GLN A 88 -7.10 -0.24 -18.51
CA GLN A 88 -7.70 -1.25 -19.37
C GLN A 88 -7.90 -2.56 -18.60
N PRO A 89 -8.83 -3.43 -19.02
CA PRO A 89 -8.94 -4.78 -18.48
C PRO A 89 -7.65 -5.59 -18.63
N LEU A 90 -7.47 -6.60 -17.78
CA LEU A 90 -6.32 -7.52 -17.83
C LEU A 90 -4.96 -6.80 -17.69
N GLN A 91 -4.90 -5.78 -16.84
CA GLN A 91 -3.66 -5.13 -16.43
C GLN A 91 -3.38 -5.48 -14.97
N ALA A 92 -2.24 -6.11 -14.72
CA ALA A 92 -1.74 -6.43 -13.39
C ALA A 92 -0.82 -5.31 -12.91
N VAL A 93 -1.24 -4.61 -11.85
CA VAL A 93 -0.47 -3.52 -11.24
C VAL A 93 0.17 -4.00 -9.93
N TRP A 94 1.45 -3.71 -9.76
CA TRP A 94 2.26 -4.28 -8.69
C TRP A 94 3.05 -3.24 -7.90
N VAL A 95 3.18 -3.49 -6.60
CA VAL A 95 4.10 -2.78 -5.70
C VAL A 95 4.90 -3.76 -4.86
N ALA A 96 6.15 -3.41 -4.59
CA ALA A 96 7.03 -4.11 -3.67
C ALA A 96 7.00 -3.46 -2.28
N SER A 97 7.19 -4.27 -1.24
CA SER A 97 7.38 -3.76 0.11
C SER A 97 8.26 -4.68 0.94
N ALA A 98 8.91 -4.08 1.94
CA ALA A 98 9.43 -4.73 3.13
C ALA A 98 9.25 -3.71 4.25
N ASP A 99 8.23 -3.90 5.09
CA ASP A 99 7.71 -2.97 6.13
C ASP A 99 6.77 -1.85 5.67
N CYS A 100 6.98 -1.22 4.52
CA CYS A 100 6.04 -0.21 4.02
C CYS A 100 4.67 -0.84 3.72
N THR A 101 3.57 -0.07 3.79
CA THR A 101 2.22 -0.62 3.61
C THR A 101 1.89 -0.77 2.12
N PRO A 102 1.74 -1.99 1.58
CA PRO A 102 1.13 -2.15 0.26
C PRO A 102 -0.39 -1.97 0.38
N VAL A 103 -0.96 -1.13 -0.48
CA VAL A 103 -2.41 -0.89 -0.53
C VAL A 103 -2.92 -1.29 -1.91
N LEU A 104 -3.90 -2.19 -1.95
CA LEU A 104 -4.60 -2.59 -3.17
C LEU A 104 -6.01 -2.00 -3.13
N ILE A 105 -6.45 -1.41 -4.23
CA ILE A 105 -7.78 -0.78 -4.38
C ILE A 105 -8.47 -1.40 -5.58
N GLY A 106 -9.75 -1.73 -5.45
CA GLY A 106 -10.62 -2.13 -6.56
C GLY A 106 -11.91 -1.31 -6.58
N ASP A 107 -12.35 -0.91 -7.76
CA ASP A 107 -13.64 -0.23 -7.99
C ASP A 107 -14.68 -1.21 -8.54
N VAL A 108 -15.70 -1.52 -7.74
CA VAL A 108 -16.71 -2.54 -8.10
C VAL A 108 -17.53 -2.19 -9.35
N THR A 109 -17.60 -0.91 -9.73
CA THR A 109 -18.35 -0.40 -10.88
C THR A 109 -17.47 -0.33 -12.12
N THR A 110 -16.37 0.44 -12.07
CA THR A 110 -15.52 0.65 -13.25
C THR A 110 -14.56 -0.51 -13.52
N LYS A 111 -14.40 -1.42 -12.56
CA LYS A 111 -13.44 -2.55 -12.56
C LYS A 111 -11.97 -2.13 -12.59
N GLN A 112 -11.69 -0.83 -12.47
CA GLN A 112 -10.35 -0.30 -12.30
C GLN A 112 -9.77 -0.75 -10.96
N VAL A 113 -8.45 -0.90 -10.94
CA VAL A 113 -7.70 -1.29 -9.75
C VAL A 113 -6.49 -0.39 -9.57
N ALA A 114 -5.99 -0.32 -8.33
CA ALA A 114 -4.76 0.37 -8.00
C ALA A 114 -3.88 -0.48 -7.09
N ALA A 115 -2.55 -0.32 -7.24
CA ALA A 115 -1.56 -0.82 -6.30
C ALA A 115 -0.67 0.34 -5.84
N VAL A 116 -0.53 0.52 -4.53
CA VAL A 116 0.12 1.69 -3.93
C VAL A 116 1.11 1.28 -2.85
N HIS A 117 2.32 1.82 -2.92
CA HIS A 117 3.36 1.69 -1.92
C HIS A 117 3.29 2.86 -0.93
N ALA A 118 2.67 2.63 0.22
CA ALA A 118 2.49 3.63 1.26
C ALA A 118 3.53 3.45 2.39
N GLY A 119 4.77 3.86 2.10
CA GLY A 119 5.77 4.13 3.14
C GLY A 119 5.46 5.41 3.92
N TRP A 120 6.21 5.71 4.99
CA TRP A 120 5.93 6.89 5.82
C TRP A 120 6.02 8.21 5.03
N ARG A 121 6.97 8.33 4.08
CA ARG A 121 7.12 9.51 3.21
C ARG A 121 5.95 9.68 2.25
N GLY A 122 5.57 8.60 1.55
CA GLY A 122 4.40 8.59 0.67
C GLY A 122 3.11 8.88 1.44
N THR A 123 2.97 8.32 2.65
CA THR A 123 1.82 8.58 3.54
C THR A 123 1.80 10.04 3.98
N ALA A 124 2.93 10.63 4.38
CA ALA A 124 3.02 12.06 4.71
C ALA A 124 2.60 12.94 3.52
N ALA A 125 2.94 12.51 2.30
CA ALA A 125 2.57 13.16 1.05
C ALA A 125 1.21 12.69 0.48
N LYS A 126 0.38 11.99 1.28
CA LYS A 126 -0.99 11.55 0.96
C LYS A 126 -1.10 10.68 -0.31
N ILE A 127 -0.18 9.73 -0.50
CA ILE A 127 -0.17 8.83 -1.69
C ILE A 127 -1.48 8.04 -1.88
N VAL A 128 -2.10 7.51 -0.82
CA VAL A 128 -3.36 6.74 -0.97
C VAL A 128 -4.53 7.66 -1.36
N PRO A 129 -4.75 8.82 -0.70
CA PRO A 129 -5.65 9.86 -1.21
C PRO A 129 -5.39 10.26 -2.66
N GLN A 130 -4.12 10.40 -3.06
CA GLN A 130 -3.77 10.76 -4.43
C GLN A 130 -4.17 9.67 -5.43
N ALA A 131 -3.99 8.39 -5.08
CA ALA A 131 -4.46 7.28 -5.91
C ALA A 131 -5.98 7.27 -6.07
N ILE A 132 -6.73 7.54 -4.99
CA ILE A 132 -8.19 7.68 -5.03
C ILE A 132 -8.62 8.86 -5.92
N ALA A 133 -7.99 10.02 -5.77
CA ALA A 133 -8.29 11.19 -6.61
C ALA A 133 -8.08 10.89 -8.10
N ARG A 134 -7.04 10.11 -8.43
CA ARG A 134 -6.74 9.66 -9.80
C ARG A 134 -7.78 8.66 -10.32
N LEU A 135 -8.25 7.72 -9.48
CA LEU A 135 -9.37 6.83 -9.82
C LEU A 135 -10.66 7.63 -10.08
N GLN A 136 -10.98 8.61 -9.22
CA GLN A 136 -12.15 9.47 -9.40
C GLN A 136 -12.08 10.30 -10.68
N ALA A 137 -10.89 10.79 -11.05
CA ALA A 137 -10.69 11.47 -12.33
C ALA A 137 -10.94 10.55 -13.54
N GLN A 138 -10.91 9.23 -13.36
CA GLN A 138 -11.25 8.21 -14.35
C GLN A 138 -12.67 7.63 -14.15
N GLY A 139 -13.52 8.30 -13.38
CA GLY A 139 -14.94 7.98 -13.23
C GLY A 139 -15.31 7.12 -12.02
N SER A 140 -14.35 6.71 -11.20
CA SER A 140 -14.65 6.00 -9.95
C SER A 140 -15.41 6.86 -8.96
N LYS A 141 -16.26 6.24 -8.13
CA LYS A 141 -16.93 6.88 -7.00
C LYS A 141 -16.37 6.32 -5.69
N LEU A 142 -16.34 7.14 -4.64
CA LEU A 142 -15.82 6.72 -3.33
C LEU A 142 -16.53 5.48 -2.80
N ASP A 143 -17.87 5.44 -2.89
CA ASP A 143 -18.71 4.33 -2.41
C ASP A 143 -18.42 2.99 -3.12
N ASP A 144 -17.86 3.05 -4.33
CA ASP A 144 -17.56 1.87 -5.15
C ASP A 144 -16.16 1.31 -4.86
N LEU A 145 -15.33 2.04 -4.11
CA LEU A 145 -13.98 1.61 -3.79
C LEU A 145 -13.96 0.58 -2.67
N ARG A 146 -13.09 -0.41 -2.83
CA ARG A 146 -12.74 -1.45 -1.86
C ARG A 146 -11.23 -1.43 -1.67
N ILE A 147 -10.76 -1.31 -0.43
CA ILE A 147 -9.36 -1.03 -0.11
C ILE A 147 -8.84 -2.09 0.85
N ALA A 148 -7.75 -2.77 0.47
CA ALA A 148 -7.05 -3.71 1.34
C ALA A 148 -5.60 -3.24 1.58
N MET A 149 -5.24 -3.06 2.85
CA MET A 149 -3.88 -2.77 3.30
C MET A 149 -3.21 -4.09 3.72
N GLY A 150 -2.15 -4.46 3.02
CA GLY A 150 -1.45 -5.72 3.24
C GLY A 150 -0.53 -5.74 4.47
N PRO A 151 0.23 -6.85 4.64
CA PRO A 151 1.23 -6.98 5.69
C PRO A 151 2.24 -5.84 5.65
N ALA A 152 2.45 -5.19 6.79
CA ALA A 152 3.36 -4.05 6.96
C ALA A 152 3.95 -4.09 8.37
N ILE A 153 4.93 -3.23 8.68
CA ILE A 153 5.41 -3.13 10.06
C ILE A 153 4.33 -2.55 10.97
N ALA A 154 4.07 -3.20 12.11
CA ALA A 154 3.06 -2.76 13.06
C ALA A 154 3.55 -1.58 13.91
N GLY A 155 2.63 -0.72 14.34
CA GLY A 155 2.95 0.43 15.17
C GLY A 155 3.67 0.06 16.46
N GLU A 156 3.30 -1.06 17.07
CA GLU A 156 3.91 -1.57 18.31
C GLU A 156 5.42 -1.87 18.22
N VAL A 157 5.97 -2.03 17.01
CA VAL A 157 7.41 -2.27 16.76
C VAL A 157 8.06 -1.23 15.85
N TYR A 158 7.30 -0.32 15.23
CA TYR A 158 7.87 0.70 14.36
C TYR A 158 8.29 1.97 15.12
N GLN A 159 9.48 1.93 15.71
CA GLN A 159 10.08 3.09 16.34
C GLN A 159 10.59 4.12 15.31
N VAL A 160 10.25 5.39 15.51
CA VAL A 160 10.69 6.54 14.71
C VAL A 160 11.03 7.74 15.60
N SER A 161 11.66 8.77 15.04
CA SER A 161 11.82 10.06 15.75
C SER A 161 10.50 10.83 15.79
N VAL A 162 10.39 11.74 16.76
CA VAL A 162 9.28 12.71 16.83
C VAL A 162 9.15 13.56 15.55
N ASP A 163 10.26 13.92 14.90
CA ASP A 163 10.26 14.62 13.60
C ASP A 163 9.53 13.82 12.50
N VAL A 164 9.78 12.51 12.41
CA VAL A 164 9.09 11.65 11.44
C VAL A 164 7.61 11.56 11.76
N ALA A 165 7.26 11.44 13.05
CA ALA A 165 5.88 11.43 13.51
C ALA A 165 5.15 12.75 13.23
N ALA A 166 5.81 13.90 13.40
CA ALA A 166 5.26 15.20 13.07
C ALA A 166 5.04 15.35 11.55
N LYS A 167 6.04 14.98 10.73
CA LYS A 167 5.95 15.03 9.27
C LYS A 167 4.77 14.23 8.73
N ILE A 168 4.62 12.98 9.17
CA ILE A 168 3.47 12.17 8.75
C ILE A 168 2.16 12.69 9.37
N GLY A 169 2.19 13.20 10.60
CA GLY A 169 1.05 13.76 11.31
C GLY A 169 0.42 14.98 10.63
N SER A 170 1.24 15.83 10.00
CA SER A 170 0.77 17.00 9.25
C SER A 170 -0.22 16.67 8.13
N SER A 171 -0.28 15.41 7.70
CA SER A 171 -1.23 14.94 6.70
C SER A 171 -2.66 14.75 7.24
N ILE A 172 -2.83 14.64 8.56
CA ILE A 172 -4.10 14.35 9.23
C ILE A 172 -4.52 15.38 10.29
N VAL A 173 -3.57 16.17 10.82
CA VAL A 173 -3.84 17.29 11.73
C VAL A 173 -3.21 18.57 11.20
N SER A 174 -3.88 19.71 11.40
CA SER A 174 -3.41 21.02 10.92
C SER A 174 -2.85 21.85 12.07
N HIS A 175 -1.53 21.77 12.28
CA HIS A 175 -0.79 22.60 13.21
C HIS A 175 0.54 23.05 12.59
N GLU A 176 1.02 24.23 12.99
CA GLU A 176 2.27 24.83 12.47
C GLU A 176 3.54 24.34 13.18
N ASP A 177 3.39 23.71 14.35
CA ASP A 177 4.50 23.31 15.22
C ASP A 177 4.57 21.79 15.38
N GLU A 178 5.76 21.22 15.28
CA GLU A 178 5.98 19.76 15.35
C GLU A 178 5.50 19.15 16.66
N GLN A 179 5.74 19.82 17.79
CA GLN A 179 5.33 19.31 19.10
C GLN A 179 3.81 19.36 19.25
N LYS A 180 3.16 20.41 18.76
CA LYS A 180 1.69 20.48 18.71
C LYS A 180 1.09 19.39 17.82
N ILE A 181 1.71 19.09 16.67
CA ILE A 181 1.28 17.97 15.82
C ILE A 181 1.35 16.66 16.62
N VAL A 182 2.49 16.35 17.24
CA VAL A 182 2.67 15.09 17.99
C VAL A 182 1.70 14.99 19.17
N ASN A 183 1.48 16.08 19.90
CA ASN A 183 0.51 16.11 21.00
C ASN A 183 -0.92 15.86 20.50
N ALA A 184 -1.32 16.55 19.42
CA ALA A 184 -2.63 16.33 18.80
C ALA A 184 -2.80 14.88 18.32
N LEU A 185 -1.76 14.27 17.76
CA LEU A 185 -1.79 12.85 17.38
C LEU A 185 -2.02 11.93 18.59
N HIS A 186 -1.40 12.20 19.73
CA HIS A 186 -1.61 11.41 20.95
C HIS A 186 -3.04 11.53 21.50
N GLU A 187 -3.69 12.68 21.29
CA GLU A 187 -5.07 12.94 21.73
C GLU A 187 -6.13 12.33 20.80
N LEU A 188 -5.76 11.91 19.59
CA LEU A 188 -6.70 11.29 18.66
C LEU A 188 -7.27 9.98 19.22
N PRO A 189 -8.57 9.72 19.03
CA PRO A 189 -9.15 8.41 19.29
C PRO A 189 -8.48 7.36 18.38
N ASN A 190 -8.02 6.26 18.97
CA ASN A 190 -7.18 5.26 18.30
C ASN A 190 -5.97 5.90 17.62
N SER A 191 -5.18 6.62 18.43
CA SER A 191 -3.97 7.32 18.00
C SER A 191 -3.07 6.44 17.13
N PRO A 192 -2.46 6.99 16.06
CA PRO A 192 -1.40 6.30 15.32
C PRO A 192 -0.07 6.28 16.10
N LEU A 193 0.02 6.92 17.27
CA LEU A 193 1.22 6.95 18.09
C LEU A 193 1.07 6.08 19.34
N LEU A 194 2.10 5.30 19.63
CA LEU A 194 2.28 4.58 20.89
C LEU A 194 3.52 5.13 21.60
N LEU A 195 3.52 4.98 22.93
CA LEU A 195 4.64 5.41 23.77
C LEU A 195 5.90 4.58 23.46
N ASP A 196 7.05 5.25 23.47
CA ASP A 196 8.37 4.63 23.44
C ASP A 196 9.17 5.08 24.68
N PRO A 197 9.91 4.17 25.34
CA PRO A 197 10.70 4.53 26.52
C PRO A 197 11.90 5.44 26.20
N ASN A 198 12.33 5.51 24.95
CA ASN A 198 13.50 6.31 24.57
C ASN A 198 13.11 7.78 24.33
N PRO A 199 13.77 8.75 24.97
CA PRO A 199 13.52 10.17 24.74
C PRO A 199 13.63 10.55 23.26
N GLY A 200 12.69 11.36 22.77
CA GLY A 200 12.66 11.82 21.37
C GLY A 200 12.24 10.75 20.35
N LYS A 201 11.76 9.59 20.81
CA LYS A 201 11.20 8.52 19.99
C LYS A 201 9.73 8.30 20.29
N VAL A 202 9.02 7.80 19.28
CA VAL A 202 7.66 7.27 19.39
C VAL A 202 7.55 6.01 18.55
N LYS A 203 6.54 5.21 18.85
CA LYS A 203 6.12 4.07 18.03
C LYS A 203 4.98 4.53 17.12
N LEU A 204 5.08 4.30 15.81
CA LEU A 204 4.19 4.88 14.81
C LEU A 204 3.47 3.80 14.00
N ASP A 205 2.14 3.82 14.00
CA ASP A 205 1.34 3.01 13.09
C ASP A 205 1.03 3.78 11.79
N VAL A 206 1.82 3.49 10.73
CA VAL A 206 1.63 4.09 9.40
C VAL A 206 0.31 3.65 8.77
N ARG A 207 -0.17 2.43 9.04
CA ARG A 207 -1.47 1.95 8.53
C ARG A 207 -2.60 2.76 9.14
N ARG A 208 -2.53 3.06 10.45
CA ARG A 208 -3.51 3.92 11.12
C ARG A 208 -3.53 5.34 10.57
N VAL A 209 -2.38 5.92 10.20
CA VAL A 209 -2.38 7.23 9.53
C VAL A 209 -3.08 7.16 8.16
N ASN A 210 -2.82 6.12 7.35
CA ASN A 210 -3.54 5.94 6.09
C ASN A 210 -5.05 5.75 6.32
N VAL A 211 -5.46 5.02 7.36
CA VAL A 211 -6.88 4.88 7.73
C VAL A 211 -7.50 6.24 8.05
N LEU A 212 -6.85 7.07 8.88
CA LEU A 212 -7.34 8.41 9.23
C LEU A 212 -7.45 9.32 7.99
N GLN A 213 -6.52 9.22 7.03
CA GLN A 213 -6.63 9.93 5.75
C GLN A 213 -7.84 9.47 4.94
N LEU A 214 -8.12 8.17 4.91
CA LEU A 214 -9.26 7.59 4.20
C LEU A 214 -10.60 7.95 4.87
N GLU A 215 -10.67 7.90 6.20
CA GLU A 215 -11.82 8.34 6.99
C GLU A 215 -12.13 9.83 6.70
N ASN A 216 -11.09 10.69 6.65
CA ASN A 216 -11.24 12.10 6.28
C ASN A 216 -11.72 12.33 4.83
N LEU A 217 -11.51 11.36 3.93
CA LEU A 217 -12.06 11.37 2.57
C LEU A 217 -13.50 10.84 2.51
N GLY A 218 -14.02 10.27 3.59
CA GLY A 218 -15.36 9.66 3.63
C GLY A 218 -15.39 8.17 3.30
N ILE A 219 -14.24 7.49 3.23
CA ILE A 219 -14.20 6.03 3.12
C ILE A 219 -14.63 5.41 4.45
N SER A 220 -15.65 4.55 4.40
CA SER A 220 -16.15 3.86 5.59
C SER A 220 -15.28 2.66 6.00
N ALA A 221 -15.41 2.23 7.26
CA ALA A 221 -14.72 1.04 7.76
C ALA A 221 -15.12 -0.26 7.03
N GLU A 222 -16.30 -0.31 6.40
CA GLU A 222 -16.77 -1.46 5.61
C GLU A 222 -16.10 -1.56 4.23
N GLN A 223 -15.43 -0.49 3.80
CA GLN A 223 -14.68 -0.43 2.54
C GLN A 223 -13.19 -0.66 2.75
N LEU A 224 -12.76 -0.93 3.98
CA LEU A 224 -11.35 -1.02 4.36
C LEU A 224 -11.05 -2.31 5.13
N ALA A 225 -10.03 -3.03 4.67
CA ALA A 225 -9.47 -4.18 5.37
C ALA A 225 -7.97 -3.96 5.65
N ILE A 226 -7.50 -4.38 6.83
CA ILE A 226 -6.07 -4.35 7.21
C ILE A 226 -5.61 -5.76 7.53
N ALA A 227 -4.48 -6.18 6.95
CA ALA A 227 -3.92 -7.51 7.17
C ALA A 227 -3.46 -7.65 8.63
N PRO A 228 -3.78 -8.77 9.31
CA PRO A 228 -3.42 -8.98 10.71
C PRO A 228 -1.97 -9.43 10.90
N TYR A 229 -1.06 -9.08 9.96
CA TYR A 229 0.33 -9.52 9.97
C TYR A 229 1.29 -8.35 10.04
N CYS A 230 2.27 -8.48 10.92
CA CYS A 230 3.42 -7.59 11.02
C CYS A 230 4.61 -8.21 10.29
N THR A 231 5.18 -7.51 9.31
CA THR A 231 6.35 -7.99 8.55
C THR A 231 7.56 -8.23 9.43
N PHE A 232 7.78 -7.37 10.43
CA PHE A 232 8.88 -7.50 11.38
C PHE A 232 8.72 -8.71 12.32
N GLN A 233 7.51 -8.95 12.84
CA GLN A 233 7.23 -10.00 13.82
C GLN A 233 6.86 -11.36 13.19
N THR A 234 6.67 -11.43 11.87
CA THR A 234 6.30 -12.67 11.16
C THR A 234 7.42 -13.10 10.18
N PRO A 235 8.62 -13.43 10.69
CA PRO A 235 9.79 -13.70 9.85
C PRO A 235 9.67 -14.95 9.00
N ASP A 236 8.74 -15.87 9.30
CA ASP A 236 8.52 -17.06 8.47
C ASP A 236 7.82 -16.73 7.14
N HIS A 237 7.10 -15.61 7.06
CA HIS A 237 6.31 -15.24 5.90
C HIS A 237 6.78 -13.96 5.20
N PHE A 238 7.45 -13.03 5.88
CA PHE A 238 7.72 -11.71 5.27
C PHE A 238 9.14 -11.24 5.52
N PHE A 239 9.75 -10.65 4.49
CA PHE A 239 10.94 -9.84 4.69
C PHE A 239 10.59 -8.55 5.43
N SER A 240 11.55 -8.08 6.20
CA SER A 240 11.47 -6.81 6.92
C SER A 240 12.80 -6.09 6.80
N TYR A 241 12.80 -4.93 6.15
CA TYR A 241 13.99 -4.09 6.02
C TYR A 241 14.49 -3.63 7.39
N ARG A 242 13.58 -3.33 8.32
CA ARG A 242 13.90 -2.95 9.70
C ARG A 242 14.61 -4.07 10.45
N ARG A 243 14.29 -5.34 10.16
CA ARG A 243 14.93 -6.51 10.78
C ARG A 243 16.28 -6.84 10.16
N GLU A 244 16.36 -6.85 8.83
CA GLU A 244 17.48 -7.47 8.09
C GLU A 244 18.41 -6.45 7.43
N GLN A 245 17.94 -5.24 7.16
CA GLN A 245 18.65 -4.20 6.41
C GLN A 245 19.05 -4.60 4.97
N GLU A 246 18.44 -5.67 4.44
CA GLU A 246 18.64 -6.14 3.07
C GLU A 246 17.59 -5.56 2.11
N LYS A 247 17.97 -5.34 0.85
CA LYS A 247 17.07 -4.87 -0.21
C LYS A 247 16.23 -6.01 -0.83
N LYS A 248 15.70 -6.90 0.01
CA LYS A 248 14.75 -7.95 -0.39
C LYS A 248 13.33 -7.46 -0.17
N VAL A 249 12.41 -7.88 -1.04
CA VAL A 249 11.02 -7.42 -1.01
C VAL A 249 10.06 -8.57 -1.24
N GLN A 250 8.84 -8.38 -0.76
CA GLN A 250 7.68 -9.14 -1.20
C GLN A 250 6.81 -8.28 -2.11
N TRP A 251 6.13 -8.93 -3.05
CA TRP A 251 5.24 -8.28 -4.02
C TRP A 251 3.79 -8.29 -3.55
N SER A 252 3.05 -7.25 -3.92
CA SER A 252 1.59 -7.21 -3.80
C SER A 252 1.01 -6.72 -5.13
N GLY A 253 -0.01 -7.40 -5.62
CA GLY A 253 -0.56 -7.12 -6.95
C GLY A 253 -2.04 -7.39 -7.06
N ILE A 254 -2.67 -6.70 -8.00
CA ILE A 254 -4.09 -6.82 -8.34
C ILE A 254 -4.27 -6.68 -9.85
N VAL A 255 -5.20 -7.44 -10.42
CA VAL A 255 -5.50 -7.45 -11.85
C VAL A 255 -6.84 -6.77 -12.11
N SER A 256 -6.88 -5.83 -13.06
CA SER A 256 -8.12 -5.16 -13.47
C SER A 256 -9.11 -6.13 -14.13
N GLY A 257 -10.39 -5.97 -13.79
CA GLY A 257 -11.46 -6.79 -14.33
C GLY A 257 -11.91 -6.37 -15.73
N LYS A 258 -12.69 -7.21 -16.40
CA LYS A 258 -13.44 -6.82 -17.61
C LYS A 258 -14.74 -6.13 -17.18
N ILE A 259 -15.09 -5.04 -17.85
CA ILE A 259 -16.43 -4.47 -17.76
C ILE A 259 -17.37 -5.46 -18.46
N SER A 260 -18.32 -6.01 -17.71
CA SER A 260 -19.37 -6.91 -18.22
C SER A 260 -20.38 -6.17 -19.07
#